data_AF-A0A536TFW4-F1
#
_entry.id   AF-A0A536TFW4-F1
#
_cell.length_a   1.000
_cell.length_b   1.000
_cell.length_c   1.000
_cell.angle_alpha   90.00
_cell.angle_beta   90.00
_cell.angle_gamma   90.00
#
_symmetry.space_group_name_H-M   'P 1'
#
loop_
_entity.id
_entity.type
_entity.pdbx_description
1 polymer ?
#
loop_
_entity_poly.entity_id
_entity_poly.type
_entity_poly.pdbx_seq_one_letter_code
_entity_poly.pdbx_strand_id
1 'polypeptide(L)' 'MFLIPEANRRNASPILRDKFLNALEANDRPALRAIAKDLAGCMNLLPTGTCNFLGLKPGSTYGDGAHAIASADTPEPEAA' A
#
# COMPACT_ATOMS: atom_id res chain seq x y z
N MET A 1 0.28 -17.14 25.84
CA MET A 1 0.26 -15.67 25.81
C MET A 1 1.41 -15.23 24.91
N PHE A 2 1.17 -15.09 23.60
CA PHE A 2 2.24 -14.74 22.66
C PHE A 2 2.42 -13.23 22.66
N LEU A 3 3.47 -12.78 23.35
CA LEU A 3 3.98 -11.42 23.25
C LEU A 3 4.50 -11.25 21.83
N ILE A 4 3.72 -10.58 20.99
CA ILE A 4 4.19 -10.10 19.70
C ILE A 4 5.11 -8.89 20.01
N PRO A 5 6.44 -8.98 19.79
CA PRO A 5 7.33 -7.86 20.03
C PRO A 5 7.01 -6.69 19.09
N GLU A 6 7.18 -5.46 19.56
CA GLU A 6 6.77 -4.21 18.90
C GLU A 6 7.33 -4.00 17.47
N ALA A 7 8.35 -4.77 17.09
CA ALA A 7 8.86 -4.87 15.72
C ALA A 7 7.81 -5.39 14.70
N ASN A 8 6.75 -6.05 15.16
CA ASN A 8 5.69 -6.59 14.30
C ASN A 8 4.59 -5.57 13.94
N ARG A 9 4.59 -4.36 14.51
CA ARG A 9 3.66 -3.28 14.10
C ARG A 9 4.09 -2.56 12.82
N ARG A 10 5.34 -2.71 12.39
CA ARG A 10 5.89 -2.08 11.17
C ARG A 10 5.73 -2.93 9.92
N ASN A 11 5.31 -4.18 10.08
CA ASN A 11 5.14 -5.13 8.99
C ASN A 11 3.68 -5.53 8.94
N ALA A 12 2.96 -5.03 7.94
CA ALA A 12 1.62 -5.52 7.69
C ALA A 12 1.61 -7.04 7.51
N SER A 13 0.56 -7.69 8.02
CA SER A 13 0.36 -9.12 7.88
C SER A 13 0.51 -9.55 6.41
N PRO A 14 1.11 -10.72 6.13
CA PRO A 14 1.27 -11.21 4.76
C PRO A 14 -0.06 -11.26 4.00
N ILE A 15 -1.16 -11.56 4.70
CA ILE A 15 -2.52 -11.56 4.14
C ILE A 15 -2.94 -10.16 3.65
N LEU A 16 -2.60 -9.08 4.36
CA LEU A 16 -2.94 -7.72 3.93
C LEU A 16 -2.12 -7.30 2.70
N ARG A 17 -0.85 -7.67 2.67
CA ARG A 17 0.03 -7.44 1.51
C ARG A 17 -0.49 -8.15 0.27
N ASP A 18 -0.91 -9.40 0.41
CA ASP A 18 -1.48 -10.20 -0.68
C ASP A 18 -2.82 -9.63 -1.18
N LYS A 19 -3.71 -9.25 -0.26
CA LYS A 19 -4.96 -8.55 -0.60
C LYS A 19 -4.71 -7.24 -1.35
N PHE A 20 -3.69 -6.48 -0.97
CA PHE A 20 -3.32 -5.26 -1.67
C PHE A 20 -2.88 -5.54 -3.11
N LEU A 21 -2.05 -6.57 -3.33
CA LEU A 21 -1.62 -6.96 -4.66
C LEU A 21 -2.80 -7.46 -5.52
N ASN A 22 -3.65 -8.32 -4.96
CA ASN A 22 -4.86 -8.79 -5.64
C ASN A 22 -5.80 -7.62 -6.00
N ALA A 23 -5.97 -6.66 -5.10
CA ALA A 23 -6.80 -5.48 -5.36
C ALA A 23 -6.16 -4.56 -6.43
N LEU A 24 -4.84 -4.50 -6.53
CA LEU A 24 -4.14 -3.80 -7.62
C LEU A 24 -4.38 -4.50 -8.96
N GLU A 25 -4.24 -5.82 -9.00
CA GLU A 25 -4.49 -6.61 -10.21
C GLU A 25 -5.96 -6.55 -10.65
N ALA A 26 -6.89 -6.54 -9.70
CA ALA A 26 -8.33 -6.38 -9.96
C ALA A 26 -8.74 -4.91 -10.23
N ASN A 27 -7.83 -3.95 -10.11
CA ASN A 27 -8.10 -2.51 -10.18
C ASN A 27 -9.24 -2.07 -9.22
N ASP A 28 -9.35 -2.73 -8.06
CA ASP A 28 -10.39 -2.50 -7.07
C ASP A 28 -10.00 -1.32 -6.16
N ARG A 29 -10.26 -0.11 -6.65
CA ARG A 29 -9.99 1.14 -5.93
C ARG A 29 -10.58 1.19 -4.50
N PRO A 30 -11.84 0.80 -4.24
CA PRO A 30 -12.37 0.87 -2.88
C PRO A 30 -11.68 -0.12 -1.93
N ALA A 31 -11.38 -1.35 -2.38
CA ALA A 31 -10.59 -2.29 -1.59
C ALA A 31 -9.17 -1.77 -1.35
N LEU A 32 -8.52 -1.21 -2.37
CA LEU A 32 -7.19 -0.62 -2.24
C LEU A 32 -7.14 0.49 -1.22
N ARG A 33 -8.14 1.39 -1.16
CA ARG A 33 -8.19 2.46 -0.16
C ARG A 33 -8.40 1.95 1.25
N ALA A 34 -9.24 0.94 1.42
CA ALA A 34 -9.44 0.30 2.71
C ALA A 34 -8.11 -0.31 3.21
N ILE A 35 -7.46 -1.11 2.36
CA ILE A 35 -6.21 -1.80 2.69
C ILE A 35 -5.05 -0.81 2.82
N ALA A 36 -5.01 0.26 2.03
CA ALA A 36 -3.98 1.30 2.08
C ALA A 36 -3.95 1.99 3.46
N LYS A 37 -5.10 2.22 4.09
CA LYS A 37 -5.15 2.79 5.45
C LYS A 37 -4.47 1.88 6.47
N ASP A 38 -4.68 0.57 6.37
CA ASP A 38 -4.01 -0.43 7.19
C ASP A 38 -2.51 -0.58 6.85
N LEU A 39 -2.12 -0.26 5.62
CA LEU A 39 -0.74 -0.34 5.12
C LEU A 39 0.07 0.96 5.25
N ALA A 40 -0.54 2.09 5.60
CA ALA A 40 0.11 3.40 5.61
C ALA A 40 1.35 3.48 6.52
N GLY A 41 1.40 2.66 7.59
CA GLY A 41 2.56 2.54 8.49
C GLY A 41 3.51 1.38 8.17
N CYS A 42 3.26 0.64 7.08
CA CYS A 42 3.99 -0.57 6.72
C CYS A 42 5.30 -0.24 6.01
N MET A 43 6.42 -0.57 6.64
CA MET A 43 7.77 -0.36 6.09
C MET A 43 8.27 -1.55 5.26
N ASN A 44 7.43 -2.55 5.00
CA ASN A 44 7.80 -3.63 4.08
C ASN A 44 8.03 -3.07 2.69
N LEU A 45 9.06 -3.59 2.00
CA LEU A 45 9.34 -3.25 0.62
C LEU A 45 8.25 -3.81 -0.30
N LEU A 46 7.81 -2.97 -1.24
CA LEU A 46 6.97 -3.40 -2.35
C LEU A 46 7.81 -4.21 -3.34
N PRO A 47 7.20 -5.19 -4.03
CA PRO A 47 7.82 -5.81 -5.18
C PRO A 47 8.12 -4.76 -6.25
N THR A 48 9.30 -4.84 -6.89
CA THR A 48 9.71 -3.89 -7.94
C THR A 48 8.67 -3.75 -9.07
N GLY A 49 8.03 -4.85 -9.46
CA GLY A 49 6.95 -4.81 -10.46
C GLY A 49 5.76 -3.95 -10.01
N THR A 50 5.40 -4.02 -8.74
CA THR A 50 4.34 -3.21 -8.14
C THR A 50 4.78 -1.74 -8.00
N CYS A 51 6.04 -1.47 -7.65
CA CYS A 51 6.57 -0.11 -7.65
C CYS A 51 6.43 0.53 -9.04
N ASN A 52 6.85 -0.18 -10.09
CA ASN A 52 6.74 0.32 -11.46
C ASN A 52 5.28 0.56 -11.87
N PHE A 53 4.37 -0.35 -11.50
CA PHE A 53 2.94 -0.20 -11.78
C PHE A 53 2.34 1.05 -11.12
N LEU A 54 2.79 1.37 -9.90
CA LEU A 54 2.35 2.56 -9.15
C LEU A 54 3.12 3.84 -9.50
N GLY A 55 4.11 3.77 -10.41
CA GLY A 55 5.01 4.90 -10.70
C GLY A 55 5.95 5.27 -9.53
N LEU A 56 6.16 4.35 -8.60
CA LEU A 56 7.04 4.52 -7.44
C LEU A 56 8.47 4.08 -7.74
N LYS A 57 9.41 4.63 -6.96
CA LYS A 57 10.82 4.23 -7.08
C LYS A 57 11.01 2.77 -6.63
N PRO A 58 11.92 2.01 -7.26
CA PRO A 58 12.31 0.70 -6.76
C PRO A 58 12.79 0.80 -5.31
N GLY A 59 12.32 -0.10 -4.45
CA GLY A 59 12.59 -0.05 -3.01
C GLY A 59 11.63 0.82 -2.19
N SER A 60 10.58 1.39 -2.81
CA SER A 60 9.45 1.96 -2.07
C SER A 60 8.73 0.92 -1.20
N THR A 61 8.08 1.40 -0.15
CA THR A 61 7.40 0.54 0.83
C THR A 61 5.89 0.45 0.58
N TYR A 62 5.22 -0.54 1.17
CA TYR A 62 3.75 -0.61 1.12
C TYR A 62 3.09 0.66 1.69
N GLY A 63 3.73 1.36 2.64
CA GLY A 63 3.30 2.68 3.09
C GLY A 63 3.37 3.74 1.98
N ASP A 64 4.45 3.77 1.20
CA ASP A 64 4.55 4.65 0.02
C ASP A 64 3.48 4.30 -1.03
N GLY A 65 3.24 3.00 -1.26
CA GLY A 65 2.17 2.50 -2.14
C GLY A 65 0.80 2.94 -1.68
N ALA A 66 0.51 2.80 -0.39
CA ALA A 66 -0.72 3.25 0.22
C ALA A 66 -0.93 4.76 0.07
N HIS A 67 0.14 5.54 0.26
CA HIS A 67 0.12 6.99 0.07
C HIS A 67 -0.17 7.36 -1.39
N ALA A 68 0.49 6.70 -2.35
CA ALA A 68 0.27 6.92 -3.78
C ALA A 68 -1.19 6.66 -4.18
N ILE A 69 -1.77 5.55 -3.70
CA ILE A 69 -3.19 5.23 -3.94
C ILE A 69 -4.13 6.26 -3.28
N ALA A 70 -3.82 6.69 -2.06
CA ALA A 70 -4.61 7.71 -1.37
C ALA A 70 -4.59 9.04 -2.12
N SER A 71 -3.41 9.43 -2.64
CA SER A 71 -3.22 10.64 -3.44
C SER A 71 -3.87 10.55 -4.82
N ALA A 72 -3.79 9.41 -5.51
CA ALA A 72 -4.36 9.19 -6.86
C ALA A 72 -5.91 9.19 -6.92
N ASP A 73 -6.58 9.19 -5.76
CA ASP A 73 -8.03 9.36 -5.67
C ASP A 73 -8.44 10.78 -5.28
N THR A 74 -7.47 11.66 -5.04
CA THR A 74 -7.78 13.09 -5.05
C THR A 74 -7.93 13.47 -6.52
N PRO A 75 -9.11 13.90 -6.99
CA PRO A 75 -9.19 14.55 -8.29
C PRO A 75 -8.21 15.73 -8.21
N GLU A 76 -7.21 15.71 -9.09
CA GLU A 76 -6.38 16.87 -9.36
C GLU A 76 -7.33 18.06 -9.50
N PRO A 77 -7.16 19.17 -8.76
CA PRO A 77 -7.93 20.37 -9.03
C PRO A 77 -7.49 20.85 -10.40
N GLU A 78 -8.27 20.47 -11.41
CA GLU A 78 -8.17 21.00 -12.77
C GLU A 78 -8.23 22.52 -12.64
N ALA A 79 -7.08 23.16 -12.89
CA ALA A 79 -6.98 24.60 -12.93
C ALA A 79 -7.90 25.12 -14.03
N ALA A 80 -8.92 25.89 -13.66
CA ALA A 80 -9.66 26.78 -14.54
C ALA A 80 -10.12 28.01 -13.74
#